data_AF-A0A358Q101-F1
#
_entry.id   AF-A0A358Q101-F1
#
_cell.length_a   1.000
_cell.length_b   1.000
_cell.length_c   1.000
_cell.angle_alpha   90.00
_cell.angle_beta   90.00
_cell.angle_gamma   90.00
#
_symmetry.space_group_name_H-M   'P 1'
#
loop_
_entity.id
_entity.type
_entity.pdbx_description
1 polymer ?
#
loop_
_entity_poly.entity_id
_entity_poly.type
_entity_poly.pdbx_seq_one_letter_code
_entity_poly.pdbx_strand_id
1 'polypeptide(L)' 'MLRKILESKKGPLTDAQFAEIMDLATTDIKINRVNFGKRTSLSEAVEIAAGCFVAMGRGNVA' A
#
# COMPACT_ATOMS: atom_id res chain seq x y z
N MET A 1 13.02 -0.36 1.83
CA MET A 1 12.89 -0.23 0.36
C MET A 1 11.50 0.23 -0.04
N LEU A 2 10.43 -0.42 0.43
CA LEU A 2 9.04 -0.07 0.10
C LEU A 2 8.67 1.40 0.38
N ARG A 3 9.05 1.94 1.55
CA ARG A 3 8.86 3.36 1.89
C ARG A 3 9.40 4.32 0.83
N LYS A 4 10.66 4.15 0.41
CA LYS A 4 11.30 4.99 -0.61
C LYS A 4 10.57 4.92 -1.96
N ILE A 5 10.05 3.74 -2.32
CA ILE A 5 9.28 3.55 -3.56
C ILE A 5 7.93 4.26 -3.49
N LEU A 6 7.26 4.22 -2.33
CA LEU A 6 6.02 4.94 -2.12
C LEU A 6 6.26 6.46 -2.11
N GLU A 7 7.30 6.91 -1.42
CA GLU A 7 7.68 8.32 -1.37
C GLU A 7 8.04 8.87 -2.75
N SER A 8 8.74 8.10 -3.59
CA SER A 8 9.05 8.50 -4.96
C SER A 8 7.82 8.57 -5.88
N LYS A 9 6.75 7.81 -5.58
CA LYS A 9 5.52 7.77 -6.38
C LYS A 9 4.43 8.73 -5.89
N LYS A 10 4.38 8.99 -4.58
CA LYS A 10 3.24 9.62 -3.90
C LYS A 10 3.62 10.82 -3.02
N GLY A 11 4.91 11.09 -2.85
CA GLY A 11 5.43 12.17 -2.01
C GLY A 11 5.79 11.72 -0.59
N PRO A 12 6.37 12.62 0.22
CA PRO A 12 6.89 12.29 1.54
C PRO A 12 5.84 11.67 2.47
N LEU A 13 6.25 10.66 3.23
CA LEU A 13 5.42 9.99 4.23
C LEU A 13 5.99 10.25 5.62
N THR A 14 5.13 10.63 6.57
CA THR A 14 5.49 10.54 7.98
C THR A 14 5.58 9.08 8.41
N ASP A 15 6.26 8.81 9.53
CA ASP A 15 6.35 7.45 10.07
C ASP A 15 4.96 6.88 10.40
N ALA A 16 4.07 7.73 10.93
CA ALA A 16 2.69 7.35 11.23
C ALA A 16 1.91 6.99 9.96
N GLN A 17 2.00 7.81 8.91
CA GLN A 17 1.37 7.52 7.61
C GLN A 17 1.91 6.23 7.01
N PHE A 18 3.23 6.02 7.06
CA PHE A 18 3.82 4.80 6.54
C PHE A 18 3.36 3.55 7.32
N ALA A 19 3.29 3.64 8.66
CA ALA A 19 2.79 2.55 9.49
C ALA A 19 1.34 2.20 9.16
N GLU A 20 0.48 3.21 8.99
CA GLU A 20 -0.94 3.02 8.65
C GLU A 20 -1.12 2.37 7.26
N ILE A 21 -0.37 2.82 6.25
CA ILE A 21 -0.37 2.21 4.91
C ILE A 21 0.03 0.74 4.99
N MET A 22 1.04 0.42 5.79
CA MET A 22 1.53 -0.94 5.91
C MET A 22 0.51 -1.86 6.57
N ASP A 23 -0.23 -1.37 7.57
CA ASP A 23 -1.29 -2.13 8.22
C ASP A 23 -2.46 -2.42 7.25
N LEU A 24 -2.89 -1.40 6.50
CA LEU A 24 -3.90 -1.53 5.45
C LEU A 24 -3.48 -2.49 4.35
N ALA A 25 -2.27 -2.33 3.81
CA ALA A 25 -1.75 -3.17 2.73
C ALA A 25 -1.57 -4.62 3.18
N THR A 26 -1.14 -4.83 4.42
CA THR A 26 -1.02 -6.18 5.01
C THR A 26 -2.39 -6.84 5.14
N THR A 27 -3.38 -6.09 5.60
CA THR A 27 -4.76 -6.56 5.72
C THR A 27 -5.35 -6.89 4.34
N ASP A 28 -5.16 -6.03 3.34
CA ASP A 28 -5.61 -6.26 1.96
C ASP A 28 -4.98 -7.52 1.37
N ILE A 29 -3.64 -7.67 1.46
CA ILE A 29 -2.93 -8.85 0.97
C ILE A 29 -3.45 -10.12 1.66
N LYS A 30 -3.65 -10.08 2.98
CA LYS A 30 -4.14 -11.23 3.72
C LYS A 30 -5.55 -11.63 3.26
N ILE A 31 -6.48 -10.68 3.24
CA ILE A 31 -7.89 -10.94 2.96
C ILE A 31 -8.11 -11.25 1.48
N ASN A 32 -7.56 -10.44 0.58
CA ASN A 32 -7.88 -10.47 -0.85
C ASN A 32 -6.92 -11.32 -1.69
N ARG A 33 -5.78 -11.74 -1.14
CA ARG A 33 -4.80 -12.59 -1.84
C ARG A 33 -4.59 -13.92 -1.12
N VAL A 34 -4.06 -13.91 0.10
CA VAL A 34 -3.65 -15.12 0.82
C VAL A 34 -4.83 -16.03 1.13
N ASN A 35 -5.94 -15.49 1.65
CA ASN A 35 -7.14 -16.28 1.95
C ASN A 35 -7.77 -16.92 0.71
N PHE A 36 -7.50 -16.37 -0.48
CA PHE A 36 -7.93 -16.92 -1.77
C PHE A 36 -6.86 -17.83 -2.41
N GLY A 37 -5.81 -18.22 -1.67
CA GLY A 37 -4.72 -19.06 -2.17
C GLY A 37 -3.81 -18.39 -3.20
N LYS A 38 -3.93 -17.06 -3.38
CA LYS A 38 -3.14 -16.32 -4.36
C LYS A 38 -1.83 -15.85 -3.75
N ARG A 39 -0.75 -15.88 -4.54
CA ARG A 39 0.54 -15.28 -4.18
C ARG A 39 0.59 -13.81 -4.59
N THR A 40 1.38 -13.02 -3.87
CA THR A 40 1.58 -11.59 -4.14
C THR A 40 3.06 -11.37 -4.42
N SER A 41 3.37 -10.87 -5.61
CA SER A 41 4.72 -10.45 -5.98
C SER A 41 5.09 -9.12 -5.32
N LEU A 42 6.38 -8.76 -5.34
CA LEU A 42 6.83 -7.46 -4.82
C LEU A 42 6.17 -6.28 -5.55
N SER A 43 6.00 -6.37 -6.88
CA SER A 43 5.35 -5.30 -7.66
C SER A 43 3.90 -5.10 -7.24
N GLU A 44 3.15 -6.20 -7.07
CA GLU A 44 1.76 -6.13 -6.62
C GLU A 44 1.65 -5.61 -5.18
N ALA A 45 2.56 -6.00 -4.28
CA ALA A 45 2.60 -5.46 -2.93
C ALA A 45 2.84 -3.94 -2.92
N VAL A 46 3.69 -3.43 -3.83
CA VAL A 46 3.91 -1.98 -4.01
C VAL A 46 2.65 -1.30 -4.53
N GLU A 47 1.95 -1.89 -5.49
CA GLU A 47 0.70 -1.35 -6.05
C GLU A 47 -0.42 -1.31 -5.02
N ILE A 48 -0.60 -2.39 -4.26
CA ILE A 48 -1.56 -2.46 -3.15
C ILE A 48 -1.27 -1.37 -2.12
N ALA A 49 -0.02 -1.25 -1.66
CA ALA A 49 0.36 -0.22 -0.71
C ALA A 49 0.15 1.20 -1.26
N ALA A 50 0.41 1.42 -2.55
CA ALA A 50 0.12 2.70 -3.21
C ALA A 50 -1.40 2.98 -3.30
N GLY A 51 -2.23 1.95 -3.47
CA GLY A 51 -3.69 2.03 -3.39
C GLY A 51 -4.17 2.40 -1.99
N CYS A 52 -3.63 1.76 -0.96
CA CYS A 52 -3.92 2.09 0.45
C CYS A 52 -3.57 3.55 0.77
N PHE A 53 -2.44 4.07 0.27
CA PHE A 53 -2.10 5.49 0.42
C PHE A 53 -3.17 6.42 -0.17
N VAL A 54 -3.70 6.09 -1.36
CA VAL A 54 -4.77 6.88 -1.99
C VAL A 54 -6.06 6.79 -1.16
N ALA A 55 -6.39 5.60 -0.66
CA ALA A 55 -7.59 5.32 0.12
C ALA A 55 -7.62 6.00 1.50
N MET A 56 -6.46 6.27 2.12
CA MET A 56 -6.35 7.03 3.37
C MET A 56 -6.74 8.52 3.26
N GLY A 57 -7.16 9.01 2.07
CA GLY A 57 -7.89 10.29 1.95
C GLY A 57 -7.17 11.44 1.23
N ARG A 58 -6.43 11.18 0.13
CA ARG A 58 -5.90 12.25 -0.75
C ARG A 58 -5.89 11.94 -2.25
N GLY A 59 -6.70 10.99 -2.71
CA GLY A 59 -6.94 10.84 -4.14
C GLY A 59 -8.01 11.83 -4.62
N ASN A 60 -7.63 12.89 -5.31
CA ASN A 60 -8.53 13.39 -6.35
C ASN A 60 -8.71 12.22 -7.32
N VAL A 61 -9.92 11.64 -7.32
CA VAL A 61 -10.43 10.92 -8.47
C VAL A 61 -10.43 11.93 -9.62
N ALA A 62 -9.53 11.72 -10.58
CA ALA A 62 -9.57 12.39 -11.86
C ALA A 62 -10.77 11.87 -12.67
#